data_AF-A0A8J8ACR3-F1
#
_entry.id   AF-A0A8J8ACR3-F1
#
_cell.length_a   1.000
_cell.length_b   1.000
_cell.length_c   1.000
_cell.angle_alpha   90.00
_cell.angle_beta   90.00
_cell.angle_gamma   90.00
#
_symmetry.space_group_name_H-M   'P 1'
#
loop_
_entity.id
_entity.type
_entity.pdbx_description
1 polymer ?
#
loop_
_entity_poly.entity_id
_entity_poly.type
_entity_poly.pdbx_seq_one_letter_code
_entity_poly.pdbx_strand_id
1 'polypeptide(L)' 'TVVGVTKFHPLRINDFLRREGFGRATLRISIPENEYWRFRKRIEANLKGDRRAFIFQFKDRAIIAEAL' A
#
# COMPACT_ATOMS: atom_id res chain seq x y z
N THR A 1 -7.05 12.14 1.22
CA THR A 1 -6.46 12.74 0.00
C THR A 1 -5.58 11.74 -0.73
N VAL A 2 -5.44 11.83 -2.05
CA VAL A 2 -4.48 11.00 -2.81
C VAL A 2 -3.08 11.54 -2.55
N VAL A 3 -2.18 10.68 -2.06
CA VAL A 3 -0.80 11.01 -1.68
C VAL A 3 0.17 10.63 -2.79
N GLY A 4 -0.15 9.60 -3.59
CA GLY A 4 0.66 9.26 -4.75
C GLY A 4 0.13 8.08 -5.55
N VAL A 5 0.80 7.84 -6.68
CA VAL A 5 0.52 6.70 -7.56
C VAL A 5 1.83 6.00 -7.90
N THR A 6 1.86 4.69 -7.78
CA THR A 6 3.02 3.85 -8.13
C THR A 6 2.59 2.63 -8.94
N LYS A 7 3.53 1.83 -9.42
CA LYS A 7 3.21 0.53 -10.05
C LYS A 7 2.59 -0.42 -9.03
N PHE A 8 1.64 -1.23 -9.46
CA PHE A 8 1.04 -2.27 -8.64
C PHE A 8 2.03 -3.42 -8.40
N HIS A 9 2.97 -3.17 -7.48
CA HIS A 9 4.00 -4.13 -7.08
C HIS A 9 4.29 -3.95 -5.59
N PRO A 10 4.29 -5.02 -4.78
CA PRO A 10 4.32 -4.91 -3.32
C PRO A 10 5.57 -4.18 -2.80
N LEU A 11 6.73 -4.41 -3.41
CA LEU A 11 7.97 -3.72 -3.04
C LEU A 11 7.94 -2.22 -3.37
N ARG A 12 7.34 -1.83 -4.50
CA ARG A 12 7.25 -0.41 -4.92
C ARG A 12 6.30 0.36 -4.02
N ILE A 13 5.22 -0.30 -3.59
CA ILE A 13 4.27 0.25 -2.63
C ILE A 13 4.95 0.36 -1.27
N ASN A 14 5.65 -0.67 -0.79
CA ASN A 14 6.38 -0.62 0.48
C ASN A 14 7.41 0.53 0.52
N ASP A 15 8.23 0.67 -0.53
CA ASP A 15 9.21 1.74 -0.63
C ASP A 15 8.55 3.12 -0.56
N PHE A 16 7.42 3.31 -1.26
CA PHE A 16 6.64 4.55 -1.18
C PHE A 16 6.15 4.80 0.24
N LEU A 17 5.51 3.80 0.85
CA LEU A 17 4.95 3.92 2.20
C LEU A 17 6.01 4.23 3.26
N ARG A 18 7.19 3.62 3.14
CA ARG A 18 8.32 3.87 4.03
C ARG A 18 8.84 5.31 3.91
N ARG A 19 8.99 5.82 2.69
CA ARG A 19 9.48 7.18 2.44
C ARG A 19 8.52 8.24 2.99
N GLU A 20 7.22 7.99 2.87
CA GLU A 20 6.16 8.89 3.34
C GLU A 20 5.86 8.75 4.86
N GLY A 21 6.50 7.81 5.56
CA GLY A 21 6.30 7.61 6.99
C GLY A 21 4.93 7.01 7.35
N PHE A 22 4.44 6.07 6.56
CA PHE A 22 3.26 5.28 6.92
C PHE A 22 3.61 4.11 7.85
N GLY A 23 2.67 3.76 8.72
CA GLY A 23 2.75 2.64 9.66
C GLY A 23 1.85 1.47 9.33
N ARG A 24 0.72 1.75 8.69
CA ARG A 24 -0.33 0.76 8.40
C ARG A 24 -0.89 0.96 7.01
N ALA A 25 -1.29 -0.14 6.37
CA ALA A 25 -1.86 -0.11 5.03
C ALA A 25 -3.19 -0.87 4.99
N THR A 26 -4.22 -0.23 4.45
CA THR A 26 -5.51 -0.86 4.14
C THR A 26 -5.58 -1.11 2.64
N LEU A 27 -5.61 -2.37 2.26
CA LEU A 27 -5.66 -2.80 0.87
C LEU A 27 -7.12 -2.86 0.41
N ARG A 28 -7.43 -2.15 -0.67
CA ARG A 28 -8.69 -2.22 -1.43
C ARG A 28 -8.37 -2.59 -2.87
N ILE A 29 -8.01 -3.85 -3.07
CA ILE A 29 -7.42 -4.38 -4.29
C ILE A 29 -8.11 -5.69 -4.66
N SER A 30 -8.08 -6.07 -5.94
CA SER A 30 -8.76 -7.26 -6.43
C SER A 30 -7.75 -8.38 -6.67
N ILE A 31 -7.28 -9.00 -5.58
CA ILE A 31 -6.39 -10.17 -5.64
C ILE A 31 -7.02 -11.37 -4.93
N PRO A 32 -6.71 -12.61 -5.37
CA PRO A 32 -7.12 -13.82 -4.67
C PRO A 32 -6.71 -13.82 -3.19
N GLU A 33 -7.55 -14.40 -2.33
CA GLU A 33 -7.36 -14.35 -0.87
C GLU A 33 -6.05 -15.02 -0.41
N ASN A 34 -5.65 -16.09 -1.08
CA ASN A 34 -4.37 -16.78 -0.84
C ASN A 34 -3.14 -15.89 -1.11
N GLU A 35 -3.25 -14.92 -2.02
CA GLU A 35 -2.21 -13.94 -2.33
C GLU A 35 -2.33 -12.69 -1.45
N TYR A 36 -3.53 -12.35 -1.01
CA TYR A 36 -3.81 -11.17 -0.19
C TYR A 36 -2.91 -11.07 1.03
N TRP A 37 -2.83 -12.15 1.82
CA TRP A 37 -2.02 -12.18 3.03
C TRP A 37 -0.52 -12.02 2.76
N ARG A 38 -0.02 -12.65 1.69
CA ARG A 38 1.39 -12.54 1.29
C ARG A 38 1.71 -11.13 0.79
N PHE A 39 0.81 -10.55 0.01
CA PHE A 39 0.94 -9.20 -0.54
C PHE A 39 0.93 -8.16 0.58
N ARG A 40 -0.02 -8.27 1.52
CA ARG A 40 -0.11 -7.40 2.70
C ARG A 40 1.14 -7.46 3.54
N LYS A 41 1.63 -8.66 3.87
CA LYS A 41 2.84 -8.84 4.68
C LYS A 41 4.05 -8.16 4.06
N ARG A 42 4.18 -8.18 2.73
CA ARG A 42 5.27 -7.50 2.00
C ARG A 42 5.13 -5.98 2.01
N ILE A 43 3.91 -5.47 1.91
CA ILE A 43 3.65 -4.02 1.92
C ILE A 43 3.83 -3.42 3.31
N GLU A 44 3.42 -4.13 4.35
CA GLU A 44 3.55 -3.65 5.74
C GLU A 44 4.92 -3.95 6.36
N ALA A 45 5.82 -4.61 5.63
CA ALA A 45 7.16 -4.94 6.11
C ALA A 45 7.97 -3.67 6.44
N ASN A 46 8.51 -3.59 7.66
CA ASN A 46 9.36 -2.49 8.12
C ASN A 46 8.71 -1.09 8.05
N LEU A 47 7.38 -1.00 8.05
CA LEU A 47 6.68 0.26 8.27
C LEU A 47 6.82 0.65 9.74
N LYS A 48 7.21 1.91 10.00
CA LYS A 48 7.49 2.43 11.35
C LYS A 48 6.77 3.73 11.67
N GLY A 49 5.98 4.25 10.73
CA GLY A 49 5.24 5.49 10.96
C GLY A 49 3.95 5.26 11.73
N ASP A 50 3.20 6.34 11.92
CA ASP A 50 1.90 6.31 12.62
C ASP A 50 0.73 6.56 11.67
N ARG A 51 1.01 7.03 10.45
CA ARG A 51 0.02 7.31 9.41
C ARG A 51 -0.56 6.03 8.83
N ARG A 52 -1.83 6.09 8.41
CA ARG A 52 -2.53 4.99 7.74
C ARG A 52 -2.74 5.30 6.25
N ALA A 53 -2.23 4.41 5.40
CA ALA A 53 -2.46 4.46 3.96
C ALA A 53 -3.65 3.58 3.55
N PHE A 54 -4.35 3.99 2.50
CA PHE A 54 -5.34 3.24 1.76
C PHE A 54 -4.80 3.02 0.35
N ILE A 55 -4.73 1.76 -0.07
CA ILE A 55 -4.15 1.38 -1.36
C ILE A 55 -5.27 0.83 -2.23
N PHE A 56 -5.46 1.46 -3.38
CA PHE A 56 -6.41 1.03 -4.39
C PHE A 56 -5.64 0.52 -5.60
N GLN A 57 -6.13 -0.57 -6.20
CA GLN A 57 -5.58 -1.08 -7.45
C GLN A 57 -6.40 -0.54 -8.62
N PHE A 58 -5.72 0.03 -9.61
CA PHE A 58 -6.32 0.40 -10.87
C PHE A 58 -5.41 -0.03 -12.01
N LYS A 59 -5.85 -1.05 -12.77
CA LYS A 59 -5.04 -1.72 -13.80
C LYS A 59 -3.68 -2.16 -13.23
N ASP A 60 -2.58 -1.65 -13.79
CA ASP A 60 -1.20 -1.93 -13.41
C ASP A 60 -0.65 -0.93 -12.35
N ARG A 61 -1.51 -0.09 -11.78
CA ARG A 61 -1.13 0.96 -10.82
C ARG A 61 -1.75 0.76 -9.45
N ALA A 62 -1.02 1.22 -8.44
CA ALA A 62 -1.46 1.36 -7.07
C ALA A 62 -1.64 2.85 -6.75
N ILE A 63 -2.86 3.23 -6.39
CA ILE A 63 -3.20 4.58 -5.92
C ILE A 63 -3.14 4.55 -4.40
N ILE A 64 -2.37 5.45 -3.81
CA ILE A 64 -2.12 5.53 -2.38
C ILE A 64 -2.79 6.79 -1.87
N ALA A 65 -3.69 6.65 -0.90
CA ALA A 65 -4.45 7.72 -0.30
C ALA A 65 -4.36 7.65 1.23
N GLU A 66 -4.65 8.74 1.91
CA GLU A 66 -4.79 8.79 3.36
C GLU A 66 -6.13 9.40 3.77
N ALA A 67 -6.59 9.08 4.99
CA ALA A 67 -7.71 9.80 5.59
C ALA A 67 -7.26 11.22 5.95
N LEU A 68 -8.18 12.19 5.79
CA LEU A 68 -7.96 13.56 6.26
C LEU A 68 -7.88 13.59 7.79
#